data_AF-A0ABD6P7Z2-F1
#
_entry.id   AF-A0ABD6P7Z2-F1
#
_cell.length_a   1.000
_cell.length_b   1.000
_cell.length_c   1.000
_cell.angle_alpha   90.00
_cell.angle_beta   90.00
_cell.angle_gamma   90.00
#
_symmetry.space_group_name_H-M   'P 1'
#
loop_
_entity.id
_entity.type
_entity.pdbx_description
1 polymer ?
#
loop_
_entity_poly.entity_id
_entity_poly.type
_entity_poly.pdbx_seq_one_letter_code
_entity_poly.pdbx_strand_id
1 'polypeptide(L)'
;MAGETTDAALEAQVRAFLGALDERLHRDEIIRERTAAIEVPTSDDPDALQQYLEQLTQVYAESLGGLYDRIAAHGQAICKLTDEPEITEGIRKMMALSAVESADIIKLLKSAAAAADRKSLRNIAAVFVASFTAGARRLPRQAQLDRLTLDLTAYCLTRFPPPDGD
;
A
#
# COMPACT_ATOMS: atom_id res chain seq x y z
N MET A 1 -1.97 36.01 -1.30
CA MET A 1 -0.59 35.69 -1.73
C MET A 1 0.04 34.54 -0.94
N ALA A 2 0.47 34.71 0.33
CA ALA A 2 1.12 33.62 1.07
C ALA A 2 0.15 32.49 1.50
N GLY A 3 -1.08 32.83 1.91
CA GLY A 3 -2.10 31.84 2.29
C GLY A 3 -2.57 30.96 1.13
N GLU A 4 -2.82 31.55 -0.05
CA GLU A 4 -3.23 30.80 -1.26
C GLU A 4 -2.16 29.83 -1.76
N THR A 5 -0.88 30.17 -1.58
CA THR A 5 0.24 29.30 -1.99
C THR A 5 0.36 28.09 -1.06
N THR A 6 0.10 28.29 0.24
CA THR A 6 0.06 27.20 1.23
C THR A 6 -1.15 26.29 1.02
N ASP A 7 -2.32 26.85 0.71
CA ASP A 7 -3.53 26.07 0.43
C ASP A 7 -3.42 25.25 -0.86
N ALA A 8 -2.87 25.81 -1.95
CA ALA A 8 -2.62 25.05 -3.17
C ALA A 8 -1.60 23.92 -2.98
N ALA A 9 -0.56 24.16 -2.17
CA ALA A 9 0.41 23.12 -1.81
C ALA A 9 -0.24 22.02 -0.95
N LEU A 10 -1.11 22.39 -0.02
CA LEU A 10 -1.85 21.46 0.81
C LEU A 10 -2.79 20.59 -0.04
N GLU A 11 -3.58 21.18 -0.93
CA GLU A 11 -4.47 20.45 -1.85
C GLU A 11 -3.68 19.44 -2.70
N ALA A 12 -2.55 19.87 -3.28
CA ALA A 12 -1.71 19.00 -4.09
C ALA A 12 -1.16 17.79 -3.30
N GLN A 13 -0.71 18.01 -2.06
CA GLN A 13 -0.23 16.92 -1.20
C GLN A 13 -1.36 15.98 -0.78
N VAL A 14 -2.55 16.51 -0.48
CA VAL A 14 -3.71 15.67 -0.15
C VAL A 14 -4.15 14.82 -1.34
N ARG A 15 -4.20 15.40 -2.55
CA ARG A 15 -4.50 14.64 -3.77
C ARG A 15 -3.47 13.53 -4.03
N ALA A 16 -2.18 13.83 -3.87
CA ALA A 16 -1.11 12.83 -4.03
C ALA A 16 -1.19 11.72 -2.97
N PHE A 17 -1.53 12.08 -1.72
CA PHE A 17 -1.74 11.12 -0.63
C PHE A 17 -2.93 10.19 -0.91
N LEU A 18 -4.07 10.75 -1.35
CA LEU A 18 -5.25 9.97 -1.73
C LEU A 18 -4.96 9.05 -2.92
N GLY A 19 -4.23 9.53 -3.93
CA GLY A 19 -3.79 8.70 -5.06
C GLY A 19 -2.92 7.51 -4.62
N ALA A 20 -1.97 7.73 -3.70
CA ALA A 20 -1.15 6.65 -3.17
C ALA A 20 -1.97 5.65 -2.32
N LEU A 21 -3.01 6.09 -1.61
CA LEU A 21 -3.93 5.20 -0.90
C LEU A 21 -4.81 4.38 -1.86
N ASP A 22 -5.21 4.95 -2.98
CA ASP A 22 -5.97 4.26 -4.02
C ASP A 22 -5.12 3.20 -4.73
N GLU A 23 -3.86 3.54 -5.08
CA GLU A 23 -2.89 2.57 -5.61
C GLU A 23 -2.68 1.39 -4.64
N ARG A 24 -2.65 1.68 -3.33
CA ARG A 24 -2.59 0.65 -2.27
C ARG A 24 -3.82 -0.26 -2.29
N LEU A 25 -5.01 0.27 -2.56
CA LEU A 25 -6.25 -0.51 -2.62
C LEU A 25 -6.24 -1.48 -3.81
N HIS A 26 -5.75 -1.04 -4.96
CA HIS A 26 -5.67 -1.84 -6.19
C HIS A 26 -4.43 -2.75 -6.26
N ARG A 27 -3.47 -2.59 -5.34
CA ARG A 27 -2.23 -3.39 -5.27
C ARG A 27 -2.49 -4.89 -5.37
N ASP A 28 -3.44 -5.40 -4.60
CA ASP A 28 -3.69 -6.85 -4.52
C ASP A 28 -4.18 -7.44 -5.84
N GLU A 29 -4.89 -6.65 -6.64
CA GLU A 29 -5.33 -7.04 -7.97
C GLU A 29 -4.15 -7.07 -8.94
N ILE A 30 -3.33 -6.02 -8.95
CA ILE A 30 -2.10 -5.93 -9.77
C ILE A 30 -1.16 -7.10 -9.45
N ILE A 31 -0.94 -7.38 -8.16
CA ILE A 31 -0.12 -8.51 -7.72
C ILE A 31 -0.75 -9.83 -8.17
N ARG A 32 -2.06 -10.02 -8.01
CA ARG A 32 -2.74 -11.24 -8.45
C ARG A 32 -2.57 -11.47 -9.96
N GLU A 33 -2.76 -10.44 -10.78
CA GLU A 33 -2.59 -10.53 -12.23
C GLU A 33 -1.16 -10.86 -12.63
N ARG A 34 -0.18 -10.17 -12.05
CA ARG A 34 1.25 -10.41 -12.33
C ARG A 34 1.71 -11.79 -11.86
N THR A 35 1.23 -12.24 -10.70
CA THR A 35 1.58 -13.57 -10.17
C THR A 35 0.92 -14.71 -10.94
N ALA A 36 -0.25 -14.50 -11.55
CA ALA A 36 -0.89 -15.49 -12.42
C ALA A 36 -0.09 -15.81 -13.69
N ALA A 37 0.79 -14.90 -14.11
CA ALA A 37 1.70 -15.10 -15.24
C ALA A 37 2.96 -15.91 -14.89
N ILE A 38 3.21 -16.19 -13.62
CA ILE A 38 4.38 -16.97 -13.16
C ILE A 38 4.01 -18.45 -13.17
N GLU A 39 4.81 -19.25 -13.88
CA GLU A 39 4.61 -20.70 -13.95
C GLU A 39 4.82 -21.36 -12.59
N VAL A 40 3.80 -22.06 -12.10
CA VAL A 40 3.87 -22.78 -10.82
C VAL A 40 4.64 -24.09 -11.04
N PRO A 41 5.79 -24.27 -10.39
CA PRO A 41 6.64 -25.44 -10.60
C PRO A 41 5.99 -26.69 -10.00
N THR A 42 6.32 -27.84 -10.58
CA THR A 42 6.01 -29.14 -9.99
C THR A 42 6.86 -29.40 -8.75
N SER A 43 6.33 -30.18 -7.82
CA SER A 43 6.83 -30.40 -6.44
C SER A 43 8.28 -30.89 -6.32
N ASP A 44 8.84 -31.44 -7.40
CA ASP A 44 10.05 -32.25 -7.37
C ASP A 44 11.24 -31.56 -8.05
N ASP A 45 11.06 -30.31 -8.51
CA ASP A 45 12.12 -29.48 -9.09
C ASP A 45 12.49 -28.31 -8.15
N PRO A 46 13.58 -28.43 -7.39
CA PRO A 46 14.01 -27.39 -6.45
C PRO A 46 14.50 -26.12 -7.15
N ASP A 47 15.07 -26.22 -8.35
CA ASP A 47 15.61 -25.07 -9.09
C ASP A 47 14.47 -24.24 -9.70
N ALA A 48 13.47 -24.91 -10.29
CA ALA A 48 12.27 -24.25 -10.78
C ALA A 48 11.49 -23.55 -9.64
N LEU A 49 11.54 -24.10 -8.44
CA LEU A 49 10.92 -23.50 -7.26
C LEU A 49 11.68 -22.32 -6.68
N GLN A 50 13.01 -22.33 -6.74
CA GLN A 50 13.79 -21.15 -6.44
C GLN A 50 13.46 -20.01 -7.42
N GLN A 51 13.42 -20.29 -8.73
CA GLN A 51 13.08 -19.30 -9.76
C GLN A 51 11.67 -18.74 -9.58
N TYR A 52 10.69 -19.58 -9.23
CA TYR A 52 9.33 -19.15 -8.90
C TYR A 52 9.30 -18.16 -7.74
N LEU A 53 10.05 -18.43 -6.66
CA LEU A 53 10.11 -17.54 -5.50
C LEU A 53 10.82 -16.22 -5.79
N GLU A 54 11.87 -16.24 -6.62
CA GLU A 54 12.56 -15.02 -7.06
C GLU A 54 11.62 -14.13 -7.90
N GLN A 55 10.91 -14.71 -8.88
CA GLN A 55 9.93 -13.99 -9.69
C GLN A 55 8.77 -13.44 -8.86
N LEU A 56 8.25 -14.23 -7.91
CA LEU A 56 7.25 -13.74 -6.97
C LEU A 56 7.80 -12.54 -6.19
N THR A 57 8.97 -12.68 -5.57
CA THR A 57 9.59 -11.61 -4.75
C THR A 57 9.77 -10.34 -5.58
N GLN A 58 10.18 -10.46 -6.84
CA GLN A 58 10.31 -9.34 -7.77
C GLN A 58 8.96 -8.68 -8.06
N VAL A 59 7.92 -9.44 -8.38
CA VAL A 59 6.57 -8.90 -8.59
C VAL A 59 6.12 -8.10 -7.36
N TYR A 60 6.34 -8.62 -6.16
CA TYR A 60 6.02 -7.87 -4.93
C TYR A 60 6.89 -6.62 -4.78
N ALA A 61 8.20 -6.69 -4.98
CA ALA A 61 9.09 -5.54 -4.86
C ALA A 61 8.71 -4.40 -5.83
N GLU A 62 8.38 -4.75 -7.08
CA GLU A 62 7.95 -3.79 -8.10
C GLU A 62 6.55 -3.23 -7.82
N SER A 63 5.61 -4.08 -7.42
CA SER A 63 4.23 -3.66 -7.13
C SER A 63 4.12 -2.82 -5.86
N LEU A 64 5.09 -2.93 -4.96
CA LEU A 64 5.21 -2.13 -3.75
C LEU A 64 6.09 -0.90 -3.93
N GLY A 65 6.76 -0.75 -5.08
CA GLY A 65 7.84 0.19 -5.33
C GLY A 65 7.59 1.59 -4.77
N GLY A 66 8.17 1.88 -3.61
CA GLY A 66 8.06 3.15 -2.90
C GLY A 66 6.62 3.57 -2.53
N LEU A 67 5.61 2.71 -2.67
CA LEU A 67 4.20 3.04 -2.42
C LEU A 67 3.99 3.53 -0.98
N TYR A 68 4.48 2.74 -0.01
CA TYR A 68 4.37 3.10 1.40
C TYR A 68 5.24 4.29 1.78
N ASP A 69 6.37 4.49 1.10
CA ASP A 69 7.22 5.65 1.29
C ASP A 69 6.56 6.92 0.77
N ARG A 70 5.83 6.84 -0.36
CA ARG A 70 5.02 7.95 -0.90
C ARG A 70 3.88 8.31 0.04
N ILE A 71 3.14 7.33 0.58
CA ILE A 71 2.11 7.56 1.60
C ILE A 71 2.72 8.30 2.80
N ALA A 72 3.87 7.84 3.30
CA ALA A 72 4.54 8.50 4.43
C ALA A 72 5.02 9.91 4.09
N ALA A 73 5.62 10.11 2.91
CA ALA A 73 6.15 11.41 2.48
C ALA A 73 5.04 12.45 2.30
N HIS A 74 3.97 12.11 1.61
CA HIS A 74 2.83 13.00 1.41
C HIS A 74 2.10 13.28 2.73
N GLY A 75 1.91 12.27 3.58
CA GLY A 75 1.29 12.46 4.88
C GLY A 75 2.11 13.38 5.81
N GLN A 76 3.45 13.25 5.79
CA GLN A 76 4.33 14.17 6.51
C GLN A 76 4.30 15.59 5.94
N ALA A 77 4.23 15.74 4.62
CA ALA A 77 4.11 17.05 3.98
C ALA A 77 2.81 17.75 4.39
N ILE A 78 1.68 17.04 4.39
CA ILE A 78 0.38 17.55 4.87
C ILE A 78 0.49 18.01 6.33
N CYS A 79 1.04 17.18 7.21
CA CYS A 79 1.22 17.52 8.63
C CYS A 79 2.17 18.71 8.89
N LYS A 80 2.96 19.15 7.90
CA LYS A 80 3.80 20.35 7.98
C LYS A 80 3.13 21.59 7.40
N LEU A 81 2.14 21.41 6.53
CA LEU A 81 1.44 22.49 5.84
C LEU A 81 0.22 22.99 6.63
N THR A 82 -0.28 22.20 7.59
CA THR A 82 -1.41 22.57 8.45
C THR A 82 -1.31 21.91 9.81
N ASP A 83 -1.79 22.62 10.84
CA ASP A 83 -1.92 22.14 12.23
C ASP A 83 -3.36 21.69 12.55
N GLU A 84 -4.26 21.67 11.57
CA GLU A 84 -5.67 21.33 11.78
C GLU A 84 -5.82 19.88 12.26
N PRO A 85 -6.34 19.64 13.47
CA PRO A 85 -6.43 18.30 14.04
C PRO A 85 -7.38 17.39 13.26
N GLU A 86 -8.42 17.98 12.66
CA GLU A 86 -9.45 17.33 11.84
C GLU A 86 -8.86 16.51 10.68
N ILE A 87 -7.71 16.93 10.17
CA ILE A 87 -6.99 16.29 9.07
C ILE A 87 -5.72 15.60 9.57
N THR A 88 -4.90 16.30 10.37
CA THR A 88 -3.58 15.79 10.75
C THR A 88 -3.66 14.51 11.59
N GLU A 89 -4.69 14.34 12.42
CA GLU A 89 -4.90 13.08 13.15
C GLU A 89 -5.26 11.92 12.22
N GLY A 90 -6.17 12.17 11.26
CA GLY A 90 -6.56 11.18 10.26
C GLY A 90 -5.38 10.76 9.39
N ILE A 91 -4.59 11.71 8.90
CA ILE A 91 -3.38 11.48 8.12
C ILE A 91 -2.35 10.65 8.91
N ARG A 92 -2.07 11.00 10.17
CA ARG A 92 -1.16 10.22 11.03
C ARG A 92 -1.64 8.79 11.21
N LYS A 93 -2.94 8.58 11.41
CA LYS A 93 -3.52 7.24 11.56
C LYS A 93 -3.41 6.43 10.27
N MET A 94 -3.68 7.04 9.11
CA MET A 94 -3.53 6.39 7.80
C MET A 94 -2.07 6.01 7.51
N MET A 95 -1.11 6.88 7.83
CA MET A 95 0.33 6.56 7.73
C MET A 95 0.71 5.40 8.64
N ALA A 96 0.25 5.39 9.90
CA ALA A 96 0.56 4.31 10.85
C ALA A 96 0.01 2.96 10.38
N LEU A 97 -1.23 2.94 9.88
CA LEU A 97 -1.85 1.72 9.32
C LEU A 97 -1.07 1.21 8.11
N SER A 98 -0.65 2.11 7.23
CA SER A 98 0.14 1.79 6.04
C SER A 98 1.55 1.29 6.39
N ALA A 99 2.19 1.86 7.41
CA ALA A 99 3.50 1.43 7.89
C ALA A 99 3.46 0.00 8.49
N VAL A 100 2.43 -0.33 9.27
CA VAL A 100 2.23 -1.69 9.80
C VAL A 100 2.07 -2.69 8.65
N GLU A 101 1.30 -2.34 7.63
CA GLU A 101 1.13 -3.20 6.46
C GLU A 101 2.45 -3.41 5.71
N SER A 102 3.22 -2.35 5.46
CA SER A 102 4.56 -2.43 4.87
C SER A 102 5.47 -3.38 5.66
N ALA A 103 5.51 -3.25 6.99
CA ALA A 103 6.30 -4.11 7.86
C ALA A 103 5.87 -5.58 7.80
N ASP A 104 4.55 -5.84 7.78
CA ASP A 104 4.01 -7.18 7.64
C ASP A 104 4.43 -7.82 6.31
N ILE A 105 4.38 -7.06 5.22
CA ILE A 105 4.77 -7.50 3.88
C ILE A 105 6.28 -7.80 3.81
N ILE A 106 7.12 -6.93 4.34
CA ILE A 106 8.58 -7.15 4.41
C ILE A 106 8.89 -8.41 5.23
N LYS A 107 8.21 -8.61 6.35
CA LYS A 107 8.37 -9.82 7.17
C LYS A 107 8.01 -11.07 6.38
N LEU A 108 6.90 -11.03 5.63
CA LEU A 108 6.43 -12.13 4.82
C LEU A 108 7.42 -12.47 3.70
N LEU A 109 7.94 -11.46 2.98
CA LEU A 109 9.00 -11.61 1.96
C LEU A 109 10.27 -12.25 2.55
N LYS A 110 10.74 -11.76 3.70
CA LYS A 110 11.92 -12.33 4.39
C LYS A 110 11.71 -13.77 4.83
N SER A 111 10.51 -14.09 5.34
CA SER A 111 10.16 -15.45 5.73
C SER A 111 10.14 -16.41 4.54
N ALA A 112 9.71 -15.98 3.36
CA ALA A 112 9.76 -16.81 2.15
C ALA A 112 11.19 -17.08 1.70
N ALA A 113 12.04 -16.06 1.66
CA ALA A 113 13.45 -16.20 1.31
C ALA A 113 14.19 -17.16 2.27
N ALA A 114 13.98 -17.01 3.59
CA ALA A 114 14.61 -17.87 4.59
C ALA A 114 14.09 -19.32 4.56
N ALA A 115 12.90 -19.54 4.05
CA ALA A 115 12.27 -20.85 4.04
C ALA A 115 12.54 -21.61 2.73
N ALA A 116 12.88 -20.91 1.64
CA ALA A 116 13.46 -21.50 0.44
C ALA A 116 14.72 -22.34 0.74
N ASP A 117 15.52 -21.87 1.69
CA ASP A 117 16.74 -22.53 2.17
C ASP A 117 16.49 -23.88 2.90
N ARG A 118 15.25 -24.14 3.34
CA ARG A 118 14.90 -25.33 4.16
C ARG A 118 14.20 -26.47 3.41
N LYS A 119 14.11 -26.43 2.07
CA LYS A 119 13.56 -27.48 1.19
C LYS A 119 12.10 -27.96 1.46
N SER A 120 11.34 -27.38 2.40
CA SER A 120 9.90 -27.63 2.60
C SER A 120 9.04 -26.67 1.76
N LEU A 121 9.37 -26.62 0.50
CA LEU A 121 9.35 -25.43 -0.33
C LEU A 121 7.95 -25.16 -0.95
N ARG A 122 7.13 -26.22 -1.12
CA ARG A 122 5.75 -26.19 -1.62
C ARG A 122 4.72 -25.62 -0.62
N ASN A 123 4.82 -25.99 0.66
CA ASN A 123 3.95 -25.44 1.70
C ASN A 123 4.21 -23.94 1.94
N ILE A 124 5.44 -23.49 1.69
CA ILE A 124 5.85 -22.09 1.84
C ILE A 124 5.25 -21.24 0.71
N ALA A 125 5.35 -21.68 -0.55
CA ALA A 125 4.70 -21.01 -1.67
C ALA A 125 3.18 -20.89 -1.47
N ALA A 126 2.53 -21.97 -1.00
CA ALA A 126 1.10 -21.96 -0.70
C ALA A 126 0.75 -20.99 0.45
N VAL A 127 1.53 -20.97 1.54
CA VAL A 127 1.34 -20.01 2.65
C VAL A 127 1.63 -18.58 2.20
N PHE A 128 2.60 -18.35 1.32
CA PHE A 128 2.93 -17.04 0.79
C PHE A 128 1.79 -16.47 -0.05
N VAL A 129 1.31 -17.24 -1.03
CA VAL A 129 0.15 -16.89 -1.86
C VAL A 129 -1.10 -16.72 -0.98
N ALA A 130 -1.37 -17.66 -0.06
CA ALA A 130 -2.54 -17.60 0.82
C ALA A 130 -2.48 -16.41 1.80
N SER A 131 -1.30 -16.04 2.31
CA SER A 131 -1.17 -14.94 3.28
C SER A 131 -1.26 -13.57 2.64
N PHE A 132 -0.83 -13.42 1.38
CA PHE A 132 -1.01 -12.19 0.62
C PHE A 132 -2.42 -12.08 0.03
N THR A 133 -2.98 -13.18 -0.52
CA THR A 133 -4.37 -13.19 -0.99
C THR A 133 -5.38 -13.09 0.17
N ALA A 134 -5.08 -13.65 1.35
CA ALA A 134 -5.88 -13.42 2.57
C ALA A 134 -5.53 -12.10 3.28
N GLY A 135 -4.47 -11.40 2.86
CA GLY A 135 -4.25 -9.98 3.19
C GLY A 135 -5.45 -9.11 2.81
N ALA A 136 -6.21 -9.54 1.78
CA ALA A 136 -7.50 -8.99 1.39
C ALA A 136 -8.62 -9.13 2.46
N ARG A 137 -8.45 -9.96 3.50
CA ARG A 137 -9.38 -10.09 4.64
C ARG A 137 -8.96 -9.30 5.89
N ARG A 138 -8.20 -8.21 5.74
CA ARG A 138 -8.01 -7.21 6.81
C ARG A 138 -9.21 -6.25 6.90
N LEU A 139 -10.42 -6.81 6.99
CA LEU A 139 -11.70 -6.10 7.11
C LEU A 139 -11.70 -4.92 8.09
N PRO A 140 -11.11 -4.99 9.31
CA PRO A 140 -11.15 -3.85 10.24
C PRO A 140 -10.18 -2.73 9.89
N ARG A 141 -9.04 -3.02 9.24
CA ARG A 141 -8.06 -2.00 8.86
C ARG A 141 -8.44 -1.31 7.57
N GLN A 142 -8.96 -2.08 6.61
CA GLN A 142 -9.47 -1.51 5.37
C GLN A 142 -10.68 -0.62 5.65
N ALA A 143 -11.65 -1.09 6.44
CA ALA A 143 -12.80 -0.25 6.81
C ALA A 143 -12.39 1.04 7.57
N GLN A 144 -11.33 0.99 8.39
CA GLN A 144 -10.79 2.19 9.03
C GLN A 144 -10.13 3.14 8.03
N LEU A 145 -9.36 2.63 7.07
CA LEU A 145 -8.76 3.44 6.01
C LEU A 145 -9.81 4.03 5.07
N ASP A 146 -10.82 3.26 4.69
CA ASP A 146 -11.92 3.72 3.83
C ASP A 146 -12.68 4.87 4.50
N ARG A 147 -12.98 4.73 5.79
CA ARG A 147 -13.61 5.81 6.57
C ARG A 147 -12.74 7.06 6.63
N LEU A 148 -11.46 6.91 6.95
CA LEU A 148 -10.53 8.05 7.01
C LEU A 148 -10.31 8.71 5.65
N THR A 149 -10.35 7.93 4.57
CA THR A 149 -10.25 8.41 3.18
C THR A 149 -11.50 9.21 2.82
N LEU A 150 -12.68 8.74 3.23
CA LEU A 150 -13.94 9.44 3.02
C LEU A 150 -14.01 10.74 3.82
N ASP A 151 -13.59 10.72 5.09
CA ASP A 151 -13.51 11.92 5.94
C ASP A 151 -12.53 12.96 5.34
N LEU A 152 -11.37 12.51 4.85
CA LEU A 152 -10.38 13.37 4.19
C LEU A 152 -10.90 13.95 2.86
N THR A 153 -11.61 13.14 2.08
CA THR A 153 -12.22 13.58 0.82
C THR A 153 -13.31 14.61 1.08
N ALA A 154 -14.16 14.39 2.10
CA ALA A 154 -15.19 15.33 2.51
C ALA A 154 -14.58 16.68 2.96
N TYR A 155 -13.51 16.65 3.74
CA TYR A 155 -12.76 17.85 4.12
C TYR A 155 -12.19 18.58 2.88
N CYS A 156 -11.66 17.86 1.89
CA CYS A 156 -11.16 18.49 0.68
C CYS A 156 -12.27 19.18 -0.11
N LEU A 157 -13.45 18.57 -0.20
CA LEU A 157 -14.59 19.14 -0.92
C LEU A 157 -15.15 20.40 -0.24
N THR A 158 -15.00 20.53 1.09
CA THR A 158 -15.44 21.72 1.81
C THR A 158 -14.40 22.85 1.77
N ARG A 159 -13.11 22.52 1.84
CA ARG A 159 -12.02 23.49 1.87
C ARG A 159 -11.51 23.93 0.50
N PHE A 160 -11.52 23.02 -0.47
CA PHE A 160 -11.09 23.23 -1.85
C PHE A 160 -12.28 22.91 -2.77
N PRO A 161 -13.35 23.74 -2.76
CA PRO A 161 -14.50 23.49 -3.59
C PRO A 161 -14.09 23.46 -5.06
N PRO A 162 -14.65 22.55 -5.87
CA PRO A 162 -14.42 22.57 -7.31
C PRO A 162 -14.80 23.95 -7.86
N PRO A 163 -14.09 24.46 -8.88
CA PRO A 163 -14.49 25.72 -9.49
C PRO A 163 -15.94 25.58 -9.95
N ASP A 164 -16.79 26.53 -9.54
CA ASP A 164 -18.16 26.63 -10.04
C ASP A 164 -18.04 26.63 -11.58
N GLY A 165 -18.64 25.63 -12.21
CA GLY A 165 -18.57 25.47 -13.66
C GLY A 165 -19.27 26.66 -14.34
N ASP A 166 -18.47 27.61 -14.82
CA ASP A 166 -18.85 28.57 -15.86
C ASP A 166 -18.63 27.98 -17.26
#